data_AF-A0A832MR97-F1
#
_entry.id   AF-A0A832MR97-F1
#
_cell.length_a   1.000
_cell.length_b   1.000
_cell.length_c   1.000
_cell.angle_alpha   90.00
_cell.angle_beta   90.00
_cell.angle_gamma   90.00
#
_symmetry.space_group_name_H-M   'P 1'
#
loop_
_entity.id
_entity.type
_entity.pdbx_description
1 polymer ?
#
loop_
_entity_poly.entity_id
_entity_poly.type
_entity_poly.pdbx_seq_one_letter_code
_entity_poly.pdbx_strand_id
1 'polypeptide(L)'
;MQIQIFDKEGTHTTGFVKRLFKKYLKIINVSWEDFWKKLFIPYVRLVFLLAVNDFKKGKISVDQLSTIADCLYYPDSEYKEWGPWQVDLSDSRLGNVLENASELAYYNWRKTKDPQMMEFYKLSLKVIDEYYEKNKHLLKDFLSET
;
A
#
# COMPACT_ATOMS: atom_id res chain seq x y z
N MET A 1 3.73 -3.18 12.31
CA MET A 1 2.93 -2.27 11.49
C MET A 1 1.61 -2.98 11.22
N GLN A 2 0.58 -2.40 11.80
CA GLN A 2 -0.85 -2.73 11.68
C GLN A 2 -1.56 -1.41 11.96
N ILE A 3 -2.77 -1.23 11.43
CA ILE A 3 -3.55 -0.01 11.61
C ILE A 3 -4.78 -0.33 12.42
N GLN A 4 -5.20 0.64 13.22
CA GLN A 4 -6.49 0.62 13.90
C GLN A 4 -7.42 1.58 13.19
N ILE A 5 -8.53 1.07 12.68
CA ILE A 5 -9.61 1.85 12.09
C ILE A 5 -10.70 1.97 13.15
N PHE A 6 -11.11 3.20 13.43
CA PHE A 6 -12.14 3.51 14.42
C PHE A 6 -13.39 3.98 13.70
N ASP A 7 -14.53 3.36 14.01
CA ASP A 7 -15.81 3.82 13.52
C ASP A 7 -16.93 3.64 14.57
N LYS A 8 -18.18 3.90 14.17
CA LYS A 8 -19.34 3.83 15.08
C LYS A 8 -19.62 2.42 15.61
N GLU A 9 -19.07 1.38 15.00
CA GLU A 9 -19.25 -0.02 15.38
C GLU A 9 -18.07 -0.58 16.20
N GLY A 10 -16.95 0.12 16.26
CA GLY A 10 -15.84 -0.20 17.16
C GLY A 10 -14.46 0.06 16.57
N THR A 11 -13.47 -0.63 17.14
CA THR A 11 -12.08 -0.61 16.67
C THR A 11 -11.79 -1.88 15.88
N HIS A 12 -11.33 -1.71 14.64
CA HIS A 12 -10.92 -2.79 13.77
C HIS A 12 -9.41 -2.74 13.55
N THR A 13 -8.72 -3.87 13.73
CA THR A 13 -7.26 -3.94 13.53
C THR A 13 -6.96 -4.67 12.23
N THR A 14 -6.16 -4.07 11.36
CA THR A 14 -5.74 -4.68 10.09
C THR A 14 -4.65 -5.73 10.30
N GLY A 15 -4.28 -6.45 9.23
CA GLY A 15 -3.25 -7.49 9.28
C GLY A 15 -1.84 -6.95 9.57
N PHE A 16 -1.04 -7.70 10.32
CA PHE A 16 0.36 -7.33 10.60
C PHE A 16 1.28 -7.52 9.36
N VAL A 17 2.01 -6.47 8.97
CA VAL A 17 2.80 -6.45 7.71
C VAL A 17 4.31 -6.26 7.84
N LYS A 18 4.87 -6.16 9.07
CA LYS A 18 6.32 -5.88 9.25
C LYS A 18 7.22 -6.89 8.54
N ARG A 19 6.86 -8.18 8.57
CA ARG A 19 7.61 -9.25 7.89
C ARG A 19 7.50 -9.14 6.36
N LEU A 20 6.33 -8.75 5.84
CA LEU A 20 6.11 -8.55 4.40
C LEU A 20 6.93 -7.37 3.87
N PHE A 21 6.91 -6.22 4.57
CA PHE A 21 7.77 -5.09 4.21
C PHE A 21 9.24 -5.47 4.18
N LYS A 22 9.75 -6.11 5.23
CA LYS A 22 11.15 -6.55 5.27
C LYS A 22 11.50 -7.48 4.10
N LYS A 23 10.58 -8.38 3.71
CA LYS A 23 10.75 -9.23 2.52
C LYS A 23 10.84 -8.38 1.24
N TYR A 24 9.96 -7.39 1.05
CA TYR A 24 9.99 -6.52 -0.13
C TYR A 24 11.24 -5.64 -0.18
N LEU A 25 11.64 -5.05 0.95
CA LEU A 25 12.88 -4.27 1.05
C LEU A 25 14.12 -5.09 0.72
N LYS A 26 14.16 -6.36 1.16
CA LYS A 26 15.23 -7.29 0.77
C LYS A 26 15.26 -7.54 -0.74
N ILE A 27 14.09 -7.66 -1.39
CA ILE A 27 14.00 -7.85 -2.85
C ILE A 27 14.56 -6.62 -3.58
N ILE A 28 14.28 -5.42 -3.09
CA ILE A 28 14.79 -4.18 -3.71
C ILE A 28 16.17 -3.75 -3.19
N ASN A 29 16.83 -4.58 -2.37
CA ASN A 29 18.13 -4.32 -1.78
C ASN A 29 18.23 -2.98 -1.00
N VAL A 30 17.21 -2.66 -0.21
CA VAL A 30 17.17 -1.45 0.64
C VAL A 30 17.05 -1.84 2.10
N SER A 31 17.77 -1.16 2.99
CA SER A 31 17.65 -1.39 4.44
C SER A 31 16.35 -0.82 5.00
N TRP A 32 15.94 -1.26 6.19
CA TRP A 32 14.72 -0.73 6.82
C TRP A 32 14.88 0.76 7.12
N GLU A 33 16.03 1.11 7.69
CA GLU A 33 16.37 2.46 8.12
C GLU A 33 16.46 3.40 6.91
N ASP A 34 17.13 2.99 5.83
CA ASP A 34 17.30 3.83 4.64
C ASP A 34 15.97 4.09 3.93
N PHE A 35 15.07 3.09 3.90
CA PHE A 35 13.76 3.25 3.27
C PHE A 35 12.91 4.32 3.99
N TRP A 36 12.92 4.32 5.32
CA TRP A 36 12.08 5.23 6.10
C TRP A 36 12.72 6.60 6.36
N LYS A 37 14.05 6.72 6.26
CA LYS A 37 14.79 7.96 6.55
C LYS A 37 14.55 9.07 5.53
N LYS A 38 14.24 8.74 4.27
CA LYS A 38 14.00 9.75 3.23
C LYS A 38 13.06 9.19 2.17
N LEU A 39 12.11 10.02 1.74
CA LEU A 39 11.26 9.66 0.60
C LEU A 39 12.11 9.45 -0.66
N PHE A 40 11.99 8.25 -1.23
CA PHE A 40 12.43 7.93 -2.58
C PHE A 40 11.33 7.20 -3.33
N ILE A 41 10.60 7.93 -4.18
CA ILE A 41 9.41 7.45 -4.88
C ILE A 41 9.60 6.12 -5.63
N PRO A 42 10.74 5.87 -6.32
CA PRO A 42 10.95 4.57 -6.95
C PRO A 42 10.86 3.39 -5.98
N TYR A 43 11.38 3.51 -4.74
CA TYR A 43 11.27 2.44 -3.75
C TYR A 43 9.84 2.26 -3.26
N VAL A 44 9.13 3.36 -2.98
CA VAL A 44 7.71 3.32 -2.59
C VAL A 44 6.89 2.59 -3.66
N ARG A 45 7.10 2.95 -4.92
CA ARG A 45 6.45 2.34 -6.07
C ARG A 45 6.76 0.85 -6.16
N LEU A 46 8.03 0.45 -6.06
CA LEU A 46 8.42 -0.95 -6.14
C LEU A 46 7.81 -1.79 -4.99
N VAL A 47 7.83 -1.29 -3.76
CA VAL A 47 7.21 -1.98 -2.61
C VAL A 47 5.70 -2.14 -2.84
N PHE A 48 5.02 -1.09 -3.30
CA PHE A 48 3.59 -1.17 -3.61
C PHE A 48 3.29 -2.17 -4.73
N LEU A 49 4.05 -2.15 -5.83
CA LEU A 49 3.87 -3.09 -6.95
C LEU A 49 4.13 -4.54 -6.52
N LEU A 50 5.13 -4.80 -5.66
CA LEU A 50 5.38 -6.12 -5.08
C LEU A 50 4.20 -6.59 -4.23
N ALA A 51 3.63 -5.71 -3.40
CA ALA A 51 2.47 -6.01 -2.58
C ALA A 51 1.23 -6.33 -3.43
N VAL A 52 0.93 -5.52 -4.46
CA VAL A 52 -0.19 -5.78 -5.38
C VAL A 52 0.00 -7.09 -6.14
N ASN A 53 1.23 -7.41 -6.58
CA ASN A 53 1.53 -8.70 -7.21
C ASN A 53 1.29 -9.89 -6.27
N ASP A 54 1.71 -9.81 -5.01
CA ASP A 54 1.46 -10.87 -4.02
C ASP A 54 -0.06 -10.96 -3.69
N PHE A 55 -0.78 -9.84 -3.65
CA PHE A 55 -2.24 -9.81 -3.47
C PHE A 55 -2.98 -10.48 -4.63
N LYS A 56 -2.64 -10.15 -5.89
CA LYS A 56 -3.22 -10.78 -7.09
C LYS A 56 -2.95 -12.29 -7.15
N LYS A 57 -1.88 -12.76 -6.51
CA LYS A 57 -1.53 -14.19 -6.38
C LYS A 57 -2.17 -14.86 -5.15
N GLY A 58 -3.00 -14.15 -4.39
CA GLY A 58 -3.65 -14.66 -3.18
C GLY A 58 -2.68 -14.90 -2.00
N LYS A 59 -1.47 -14.33 -2.02
CA LYS A 59 -0.44 -14.56 -0.99
C LYS A 59 -0.56 -13.63 0.21
N ILE A 60 -1.23 -12.49 0.04
CA ILE A 60 -1.55 -11.55 1.12
C ILE A 60 -3.03 -11.21 1.08
N SER A 61 -3.61 -10.89 2.23
CA SER A 61 -5.03 -10.49 2.33
C SER A 61 -5.25 -9.04 1.91
N VAL A 62 -6.52 -8.67 1.73
CA VAL A 62 -6.94 -7.27 1.53
C VAL A 62 -6.49 -6.37 2.69
N ASP A 63 -6.61 -6.84 3.93
CA ASP A 63 -6.18 -6.09 5.12
C ASP A 63 -4.67 -5.84 5.10
N GLN A 64 -3.88 -6.82 4.65
CA GLN A 64 -2.43 -6.66 4.54
C GLN A 64 -2.06 -5.70 3.41
N LEU A 65 -2.72 -5.76 2.26
CA LEU A 65 -2.49 -4.80 1.16
C LEU A 65 -2.83 -3.37 1.61
N SER A 66 -4.00 -3.18 2.22
CA SER A 66 -4.44 -1.89 2.78
C SER A 66 -3.44 -1.36 3.79
N THR A 67 -2.96 -2.22 4.70
CA THR A 67 -1.95 -1.82 5.68
C THR A 67 -0.63 -1.42 5.04
N ILE A 68 -0.21 -2.11 3.98
CA ILE A 68 1.01 -1.74 3.27
C ILE A 68 0.86 -0.37 2.62
N ALA A 69 -0.23 -0.16 1.89
CA ALA A 69 -0.50 1.10 1.21
C ALA A 69 -0.57 2.28 2.18
N ASP A 70 -1.27 2.10 3.30
CA ASP A 70 -1.35 3.10 4.36
C ASP A 70 0.03 3.41 4.96
N CYS A 71 0.85 2.41 5.30
CA CYS A 71 2.21 2.66 5.78
C CYS A 71 3.11 3.39 4.76
N LEU A 72 2.85 3.20 3.46
CA LEU A 72 3.58 3.90 2.39
C LEU A 72 3.10 5.34 2.18
N TYR A 73 1.86 5.66 2.56
CA TYR A 73 1.25 6.98 2.35
C TYR A 73 1.27 7.84 3.62
N TYR A 74 0.97 7.22 4.76
CA TYR A 74 1.00 7.75 6.12
C TYR A 74 2.09 7.04 6.95
N PRO A 75 3.40 7.22 6.64
CA PRO A 75 4.45 6.64 7.45
C PRO A 75 4.33 7.07 8.92
N ASP A 76 4.59 6.14 9.83
CA ASP A 76 4.44 6.36 11.27
C ASP A 76 5.27 7.56 11.75
N SER A 77 4.77 8.19 12.82
CA SER A 77 5.34 9.31 13.55
C SER A 77 6.78 9.11 14.06
N GLU A 78 7.27 7.87 14.14
CA GLU A 78 8.68 7.57 14.42
C GLU A 78 9.60 7.85 13.23
N TYR A 79 9.05 7.99 12.02
CA TYR A 79 9.77 8.15 10.74
C TYR A 79 9.35 9.42 9.97
N LYS A 80 9.05 10.52 10.69
CA LYS A 80 8.47 11.82 10.26
C LYS A 80 9.15 12.61 9.11
N GLU A 81 9.99 11.99 8.30
CA GLU A 81 10.73 12.68 7.24
C GLU A 81 9.89 12.87 5.96
N TRP A 82 8.75 12.19 5.83
CA TRP A 82 7.82 12.35 4.71
C TRP A 82 6.38 11.96 5.08
N GLY A 83 5.43 12.28 4.22
CA GLY A 83 4.01 11.97 4.39
C GLY A 83 3.23 12.18 3.09
N PRO A 84 1.88 12.17 3.14
CA PRO A 84 1.01 12.20 1.96
C PRO A 84 1.35 13.34 1.00
N TRP A 85 1.51 14.55 1.54
CA TRP A 85 1.79 15.75 0.75
C TRP A 85 3.07 15.62 -0.09
N GLN A 86 4.13 15.03 0.47
CA GLN A 86 5.38 14.82 -0.25
C GLN A 86 5.24 13.74 -1.34
N VAL A 87 4.42 12.71 -1.11
CA VAL A 87 4.11 11.70 -2.13
C VAL A 87 3.34 12.33 -3.27
N ASP A 88 2.28 13.07 -2.97
CA ASP A 88 1.41 13.69 -3.96
C ASP A 88 2.16 14.70 -4.84
N LEU A 89 3.06 15.49 -4.24
CA LEU A 89 3.91 16.42 -4.97
C LEU A 89 4.89 15.72 -5.92
N SER A 90 5.38 14.55 -5.53
CA SER A 90 6.42 13.84 -6.29
C SER A 90 5.84 12.92 -7.36
N ASP A 91 4.72 12.27 -7.06
CA ASP A 91 3.96 11.42 -7.99
C ASP A 91 2.49 11.32 -7.51
N SER A 92 1.67 12.24 -7.98
CA SER A 92 0.24 12.31 -7.64
C SER A 92 -0.55 11.07 -8.04
N ARG A 93 -0.10 10.31 -9.06
CA ARG A 93 -0.75 9.06 -9.44
C ARG A 93 -0.44 7.95 -8.45
N LEU A 94 0.80 7.89 -7.96
CA LEU A 94 1.17 6.97 -6.89
C LEU A 94 0.45 7.34 -5.58
N GLY A 95 0.40 8.63 -5.22
CA GLY A 95 -0.33 9.09 -4.05
C GLY A 95 -1.80 8.67 -4.08
N ASN A 96 -2.49 8.95 -5.19
CA ASN A 96 -3.90 8.60 -5.34
C ASN A 96 -4.17 7.08 -5.26
N VAL A 97 -3.33 6.22 -5.85
CA VAL A 97 -3.53 4.77 -5.77
C VAL A 97 -3.20 4.23 -4.37
N LEU A 98 -2.23 4.82 -3.67
CA LEU A 98 -1.91 4.45 -2.29
C LEU A 98 -3.05 4.82 -1.35
N GLU A 99 -3.62 6.01 -1.47
CA GLU A 99 -4.80 6.46 -0.73
C GLU A 99 -6.01 5.55 -0.98
N ASN A 100 -6.28 5.21 -2.26
CA ASN A 100 -7.35 4.26 -2.57
C ASN A 100 -7.10 2.87 -1.98
N ALA A 101 -5.84 2.43 -1.97
CA ALA A 101 -5.48 1.13 -1.43
C ALA A 101 -5.52 1.10 0.10
N SER A 102 -5.17 2.19 0.80
CA SER A 102 -5.21 2.26 2.27
C SER A 102 -6.62 2.04 2.82
N GLU A 103 -7.65 2.49 2.11
CA GLU A 103 -9.06 2.36 2.50
C GLU A 103 -9.69 0.98 2.21
N LEU A 104 -8.98 0.08 1.48
CA LEU A 104 -9.57 -1.19 1.04
C LEU A 104 -10.09 -2.07 2.18
N ALA A 105 -9.39 -2.10 3.33
CA ALA A 105 -9.82 -2.90 4.48
C ALA A 105 -11.17 -2.40 5.03
N TYR A 106 -11.30 -1.08 5.19
CA TYR A 106 -12.52 -0.44 5.65
C TYR A 106 -13.70 -0.73 4.71
N TYR A 107 -13.52 -0.49 3.41
CA TYR A 107 -14.56 -0.80 2.42
C TYR A 107 -14.92 -2.29 2.41
N ASN A 108 -13.92 -3.16 2.53
CA ASN A 108 -14.15 -4.61 2.55
C ASN A 108 -14.98 -5.07 3.75
N TRP A 109 -14.78 -4.49 4.92
CA TRP A 109 -15.56 -4.82 6.11
C TRP A 109 -16.99 -4.27 6.03
N ARG A 110 -17.15 -3.06 5.49
CA ARG A 110 -18.44 -2.37 5.43
C ARG A 110 -19.33 -2.77 4.25
N LYS A 111 -18.79 -3.29 3.15
CA LYS A 111 -19.56 -3.57 1.91
C LYS A 111 -20.76 -4.51 2.07
N THR A 112 -20.80 -5.34 3.10
CA THR A 112 -21.95 -6.23 3.38
C THR A 112 -23.11 -5.50 4.06
N LYS A 113 -22.84 -4.35 4.67
CA LYS A 113 -23.78 -3.52 5.42
C LYS A 113 -24.17 -2.25 4.67
N ASP A 114 -23.32 -1.79 3.76
CA ASP A 114 -23.50 -0.56 2.98
C ASP A 114 -23.16 -0.81 1.49
N PRO A 115 -24.17 -0.77 0.59
CA PRO A 115 -23.96 -0.90 -0.86
C PRO A 115 -23.00 0.16 -1.43
N GLN A 116 -22.94 1.36 -0.85
CA GLN A 116 -22.01 2.39 -1.30
C GLN A 116 -20.55 1.97 -1.06
N MET A 117 -20.28 1.29 0.06
CA MET A 117 -18.96 0.75 0.37
C MET A 117 -18.56 -0.39 -0.58
N MET A 118 -19.53 -1.15 -1.09
CA MET A 118 -19.27 -2.12 -2.16
C MET A 118 -18.82 -1.44 -3.45
N GLU A 119 -19.43 -0.31 -3.82
CA GLU A 119 -19.03 0.44 -5.02
C GLU A 119 -17.65 1.08 -4.86
N PHE A 120 -17.36 1.68 -3.69
CA PHE A 120 -16.01 2.18 -3.41
C PHE A 120 -14.97 1.06 -3.43
N TYR A 121 -15.27 -0.11 -2.84
CA TYR A 121 -14.38 -1.27 -2.89
C TYR A 121 -14.04 -1.69 -4.33
N LYS A 122 -15.04 -1.77 -5.23
CA LYS A 122 -14.83 -2.12 -6.64
C LYS A 122 -14.02 -1.06 -7.37
N LEU A 123 -14.31 0.21 -7.14
CA LEU A 123 -13.61 1.34 -7.78
C LEU A 123 -12.13 1.36 -7.37
N SER A 124 -11.84 1.24 -6.08
CA SER A 124 -10.46 1.21 -5.58
C SER A 124 -9.69 0.01 -6.15
N LEU A 125 -10.30 -1.19 -6.21
CA LEU A 125 -9.66 -2.34 -6.85
C LEU A 125 -9.34 -2.10 -8.33
N LYS A 126 -10.25 -1.44 -9.07
CA LYS A 126 -10.02 -1.09 -10.47
C LYS A 126 -8.84 -0.13 -10.63
N VAL A 127 -8.78 0.94 -9.82
CA VAL A 127 -7.69 1.93 -9.85
C VAL A 127 -6.33 1.26 -9.54
N ILE A 128 -6.30 0.37 -8.55
CA ILE A 128 -5.09 -0.40 -8.19
C ILE A 128 -4.65 -1.31 -9.34
N ASP A 129 -5.61 -1.98 -9.99
CA ASP A 129 -5.31 -2.88 -11.10
C ASP A 129 -4.76 -2.13 -12.32
N GLU A 130 -5.38 -1.02 -12.70
CA GLU A 130 -4.93 -0.16 -13.79
C GLU A 130 -3.52 0.39 -13.54
N TYR A 131 -3.25 0.84 -12.31
CA TYR A 131 -1.92 1.31 -11.93
C TYR A 131 -0.89 0.17 -12.00
N TYR A 132 -1.22 -1.00 -11.48
CA TYR A 132 -0.33 -2.17 -11.51
C TYR A 132 -0.02 -2.59 -12.95
N GLU A 133 -1.03 -2.77 -13.79
CA GLU A 133 -0.85 -3.22 -15.18
C GLU A 133 0.04 -2.26 -15.98
N LYS A 134 -0.11 -0.95 -15.74
CA LYS A 134 0.72 0.08 -16.37
C LYS A 134 2.18 0.05 -15.91
N ASN A 135 2.42 -0.28 -14.64
CA ASN A 135 3.74 -0.12 -14.01
C ASN A 135 4.47 -1.45 -13.70
N LYS A 136 3.83 -2.61 -13.89
CA LYS A 136 4.42 -3.92 -13.54
C LYS A 136 5.71 -4.27 -14.29
N HIS A 137 5.98 -3.60 -15.43
CA HIS A 137 7.24 -3.75 -16.15
C HIS A 137 8.44 -3.29 -15.31
N LEU A 138 8.26 -2.27 -14.45
CA LEU A 138 9.30 -1.76 -13.55
C LEU A 138 9.82 -2.82 -12.57
N LEU A 139 8.99 -3.82 -12.22
CA LEU A 139 9.45 -4.95 -11.41
C LEU A 139 10.40 -5.86 -12.19
N LYS A 140 10.18 -6.04 -13.49
CA LYS A 140 11.04 -6.88 -14.33
C LYS A 140 12.38 -6.20 -14.57
N ASP A 141 12.34 -4.92 -14.93
CA ASP A 141 13.53 -4.13 -15.23
C ASP A 141 14.47 -4.11 -14.01
N PHE A 142 13.92 -3.83 -12.82
CA PHE A 142 14.67 -3.85 -11.57
C PHE A 142 15.28 -5.22 -11.24
N LEU A 143 14.52 -6.31 -11.41
CA LEU A 143 14.99 -7.67 -11.11
C LEU A 143 15.97 -8.21 -12.16
N SER A 144 16.07 -7.59 -13.33
CA SER A 144 17.05 -7.96 -14.36
C SER A 144 18.41 -7.27 -14.18
N GLU A 145 18.45 -6.19 -13.41
CA GLU A 145 19.65 -5.39 -13.13
C GLU A 145 20.34 -5.77 -11.80
N THR A 146 19.79 -6.73 -11.05
CA THR A 146 20.28 -7.22 -9.75
C THR A 146 20.75 -8.66 -9.81
#